data_AF-A0A832TXN4-F1
#
_entry.id   AF-A0A832TXN4-F1
#
_cell.length_a   1.000
_cell.length_b   1.000
_cell.length_c   1.000
_cell.angle_alpha   90.00
_cell.angle_beta   90.00
_cell.angle_gamma   90.00
#
_symmetry.space_group_name_H-M   'P 1'
#
loop_
_entity.id
_entity.type
_entity.pdbx_description
1 polymer ?
#
loop_
_entity_poly.entity_id
_entity_poly.type
_entity_poly.pdbx_seq_one_letter_code
_entity_poly.pdbx_strand_id
1 'polypeptide(L)' 'DLLLIAPATSNTVAKITNGIGDTMLTNAAIMSLKAFVPVYIVPTD' A
#
# COMPACT_ATOMS: atom_id res chain seq x y z
N ASP A 1 11.26 -4.95 -9.80
CA ASP A 1 9.79 -4.79 -9.70
C ASP A 1 9.43 -3.70 -8.71
N LEU A 2 8.27 -3.07 -8.90
CA LEU A 2 7.79 -1.93 -8.14
C LEU A 2 6.28 -2.06 -7.95
N LEU A 3 5.76 -1.73 -6.76
CA LEU A 3 4.34 -1.52 -6.56
C LEU A 3 4.02 -0.03 -6.50
N LEU A 4 3.17 0.46 -7.40
CA LEU A 4 2.66 1.83 -7.41
C LEU A 4 1.17 1.82 -7.05
N ILE A 5 0.79 2.59 -6.03
CA ILE A 5 -0.61 2.79 -5.62
C ILE A 5 -0.96 4.26 -5.83
N ALA A 6 -1.71 4.54 -6.89
CA ALA A 6 -2.20 5.87 -7.23
C ALA A 6 -3.54 5.75 -7.99
N PRO A 7 -4.60 6.50 -7.60
CA PRO A 7 -4.73 7.32 -6.41
C PRO A 7 -4.90 6.47 -5.12
N ALA A 8 -4.27 6.88 -4.02
CA ALA A 8 -4.48 6.29 -2.70
C ALA A 8 -5.36 7.21 -1.83
N THR A 9 -6.52 6.71 -1.39
CA THR A 9 -7.39 7.41 -0.42
C THR A 9 -6.78 7.36 0.99
N SER A 10 -7.17 8.28 1.88
CA SER A 10 -6.67 8.27 3.27
C SER A 10 -6.95 6.95 4.01
N ASN A 11 -8.04 6.23 3.66
CA ASN A 11 -8.34 4.91 4.21
C ASN A 11 -7.29 3.86 3.82
N THR A 12 -6.84 3.86 2.56
CA THR A 12 -5.79 2.94 2.09
C THR A 12 -4.45 3.26 2.74
N VAL A 13 -4.09 4.54 2.84
CA VAL A 13 -2.85 4.99 3.51
C VAL A 13 -2.87 4.58 4.99
N ALA A 14 -3.95 4.88 5.71
CA ALA A 14 -4.10 4.53 7.13
C ALA A 14 -3.97 3.02 7.36
N LYS A 15 -4.63 2.20 6.52
CA LYS A 15 -4.52 0.74 6.60
C LYS A 15 -3.09 0.24 6.39
N ILE A 16 -2.37 0.78 5.39
CA ILE A 16 -0.96 0.40 5.15
C ILE A 16 -0.08 0.82 6.33
N THR A 17 -0.23 2.05 6.84
CA THR A 17 0.53 2.55 8.01
C THR A 17 0.27 1.72 9.27
N ASN A 18 -0.97 1.25 9.46
CA ASN A 18 -1.34 0.38 10.58
C ASN A 18 -1.06 -1.12 10.32
N GLY A 19 -0.50 -1.49 9.16
CA GLY A 19 -0.20 -2.88 8.82
C GLY A 19 -1.43 -3.77 8.58
N ILE A 20 -2.57 -3.17 8.21
CA ILE A 20 -3.85 -3.84 7.97
C ILE A 20 -3.98 -4.20 6.48
N GLY A 21 -3.95 -5.50 6.18
CA GLY A 21 -4.04 -6.07 4.82
C GLY A 21 -5.42 -6.62 4.46
N ASP A 22 -6.49 -5.88 4.73
CA ASP A 22 -7.88 -6.34 4.53
C ASP A 22 -8.43 -6.14 3.09
N THR A 23 -7.71 -5.41 2.23
CA THR A 23 -8.06 -5.21 0.82
C THR A 23 -6.93 -5.71 -0.08
N MET A 24 -7.21 -5.96 -1.36
CA MET A 24 -6.17 -6.42 -2.28
C MET A 24 -4.99 -5.43 -2.37
N LEU A 25 -5.26 -4.13 -2.37
CA LEU A 25 -4.22 -3.09 -2.43
C LEU A 25 -3.36 -3.06 -1.16
N THR A 26 -3.99 -3.11 0.02
CA THR A 26 -3.26 -3.03 1.30
C THR A 26 -2.49 -4.32 1.56
N ASN A 27 -3.03 -5.48 1.18
CA ASN A 27 -2.34 -6.76 1.27
C ASN A 27 -1.16 -6.84 0.28
N ALA A 28 -1.34 -6.37 -0.96
CA ALA A 28 -0.25 -6.29 -1.94
C ALA A 28 0.89 -5.39 -1.44
N ALA A 29 0.57 -4.21 -0.87
CA ALA A 29 1.56 -3.32 -0.28
C ALA A 29 2.37 -4.00 0.84
N ILE A 30 1.70 -4.69 1.77
CA ILE A 30 2.36 -5.38 2.88
C ILE A 30 3.23 -6.54 2.37
N MET A 31 2.76 -7.31 1.39
CA MET A 31 3.54 -8.40 0.80
C MET A 31 4.74 -7.88 0.01
N SER A 32 4.61 -6.77 -0.72
CA SER A 32 5.72 -6.11 -1.39
C SER A 32 6.77 -5.63 -0.39
N LEU A 33 6.35 -5.04 0.73
CA LEU A 33 7.26 -4.66 1.81
C LEU A 33 8.01 -5.87 2.39
N LYS A 34 7.34 -7.02 2.58
CA LYS A 34 7.98 -8.27 3.00
C LYS A 34 8.96 -8.83 1.98
N ALA A 35 8.68 -8.65 0.70
CA ALA A 35 9.54 -9.09 -0.39
C ALA A 35 10.69 -8.11 -0.70
N PHE A 36 10.87 -7.05 0.10
CA PHE A 36 11.82 -5.96 -0.13
C PHE A 36 11.61 -5.26 -1.49
N VAL A 37 10.38 -5.30 -2.01
CA VAL A 37 9.98 -4.62 -3.23
C VAL A 37 9.56 -3.19 -2.86
N PRO A 38 10.12 -2.16 -3.51
CA PRO A 38 9.74 -0.78 -3.23
C PRO A 38 8.26 -0.52 -3.54
N VAL A 39 7.58 0.16 -2.60
CA VAL A 39 6.17 0.55 -2.70
C VAL A 39 6.08 2.06 -2.71
N TYR A 40 5.54 2.64 -3.78
CA TYR A 40 5.23 4.07 -3.87
C TYR A 40 3.73 4.29 -3.76
N ILE A 41 3.33 5.21 -2.88
CA ILE A 41 1.94 5.54 -2.61
C ILE A 41 1.76 7.02 -2.95
N VAL A 42 0.82 7.32 -3.85
CA VAL A 42 0.46 8.68 -4.22
C VAL A 42 -0.89 8.99 -3.60
N PRO A 43 -0.93 9.70 -2.45
CA PRO A 43 -2.18 10.07 -1.82
C PRO A 43 -2.95 11.04 -2.73
N THR A 44 -4.25 10.84 -2.83
CA THR A 44 -5.16 11.74 -3.57
C THR A 44 -6.01 12.61 -2.65
N ASP A 45 -6.10 12.23 -1.37
CA ASP A 45 -6.82 12.90 -0.28
C ASP A 45 -5.83 13.29 0.83
#